data_AF-A0A5S3SZ25-F1
#
_entry.id   AF-A0A5S3SZ25-F1
#
_cell.length_a   1.000
_cell.length_b   1.000
_cell.length_c   1.000
_cell.angle_alpha   90.00
_cell.angle_beta   90.00
_cell.angle_gamma   90.00
#
_symmetry.space_group_name_H-M   'P 1'
#
loop_
_entity.id
_entity.type
_entity.pdbx_description
1 polymer ?
#
loop_
_entity_poly.entity_id
_entity_poly.type
_entity_poly.pdbx_seq_one_letter_code
_entity_poly.pdbx_strand_id
1 'polypeptide(L)'
;MAVKQQTEEAVLGQEGAYEVLRKRLESQAQQLSNKTGSLNTLRTEGFGSQEMAMLGRSRARTENNCVARDLVRIGDTLLFGYN
;
A
#
# COMPACT_ATOMS: atom_id res chain seq x y z
N MET A 1 -41.87 -28.75 -14.24
CA MET A 1 -41.33 -28.77 -12.86
C MET A 1 -39.83 -29.13 -12.79
N ALA A 2 -39.24 -29.81 -13.79
CA ALA A 2 -37.83 -30.25 -13.75
C ALA A 2 -36.76 -29.14 -13.91
N VAL A 3 -37.10 -27.98 -14.48
CA VAL A 3 -36.12 -26.90 -14.78
C VAL A 3 -35.66 -26.14 -13.51
N LYS A 4 -36.50 -26.08 -12.46
CA LYS A 4 -36.16 -25.40 -11.20
C LYS A 4 -35.13 -26.15 -10.35
N GLN A 5 -35.09 -27.48 -10.40
CA GLN A 5 -34.15 -28.28 -9.60
C GLN A 5 -32.71 -28.24 -10.15
N GLN A 6 -32.55 -28.20 -11.48
CA GLN A 6 -31.23 -28.09 -12.12
C GLN A 6 -30.54 -26.73 -11.88
N THR A 7 -31.31 -25.68 -11.60
CA THR A 7 -30.77 -24.34 -11.31
C THR A 7 -30.27 -24.22 -9.87
N GLU A 8 -30.91 -24.88 -8.91
CA GLU A 8 -30.47 -24.90 -7.50
C GLU A 8 -29.19 -25.72 -7.29
N GLU A 9 -29.05 -26.90 -7.90
CA GLU A 9 -27.80 -27.68 -7.84
C GLU A 9 -26.61 -26.96 -8.49
N ALA A 10 -26.83 -26.26 -9.60
CA ALA A 10 -25.80 -25.47 -10.26
C ALA A 10 -25.35 -24.27 -9.41
N VAL A 11 -26.27 -23.62 -8.69
CA VAL A 11 -25.97 -22.51 -7.77
C VAL A 11 -25.23 -23.01 -6.53
N LEU A 12 -25.62 -24.15 -5.95
CA LEU A 12 -24.91 -24.81 -4.83
C LEU A 12 -23.49 -25.24 -5.23
N GLY A 13 -23.30 -25.74 -6.45
CA GLY A 13 -21.98 -26.06 -7.00
C GLY A 13 -21.10 -24.84 -7.27
N GLN A 14 -21.70 -23.71 -7.67
CA GLN A 14 -21.00 -22.44 -7.89
C GLN A 14 -20.59 -21.75 -6.58
N GLU A 15 -21.42 -21.80 -5.55
CA GLU A 15 -21.06 -21.33 -4.19
C GLU A 15 -19.87 -22.14 -3.64
N GLY A 16 -19.87 -23.46 -3.84
CA GLY A 16 -18.74 -24.32 -3.47
C GLY A 16 -17.45 -24.00 -4.24
N ALA A 17 -17.55 -23.71 -5.55
CA ALA A 17 -16.39 -23.34 -6.36
C ALA A 17 -15.81 -21.98 -5.97
N TYR A 18 -16.65 -20.99 -5.70
CA TYR A 18 -16.24 -19.66 -5.24
C TYR A 18 -15.50 -19.75 -3.89
N GLU A 19 -16.07 -20.46 -2.91
CA GLU A 19 -15.45 -20.63 -1.59
C GLU A 19 -14.09 -21.34 -1.65
N VAL A 20 -13.94 -22.33 -2.55
CA VAL A 20 -12.64 -22.98 -2.77
C VAL A 20 -11.61 -22.02 -3.36
N LEU A 21 -11.99 -21.22 -4.36
CA LEU A 21 -11.10 -20.22 -4.96
C LEU A 21 -10.72 -19.13 -3.95
N ARG A 22 -11.70 -18.67 -3.16
CA ARG A 22 -11.49 -17.70 -2.09
C ARG A 22 -10.47 -18.20 -1.06
N LYS A 23 -10.66 -19.40 -0.52
CA LYS A 23 -9.71 -20.01 0.44
C LYS A 23 -8.31 -20.15 -0.14
N ARG A 24 -8.18 -20.47 -1.43
CA ARG A 24 -6.89 -20.54 -2.11
C ARG A 24 -6.21 -19.17 -2.21
N LEU A 25 -6.96 -18.13 -2.57
CA LEU A 25 -6.44 -16.76 -2.65
C LEU A 25 -6.03 -16.24 -1.27
N GLU A 26 -6.84 -16.47 -0.24
CA GLU A 26 -6.52 -16.10 1.15
C GLU A 26 -5.24 -16.80 1.63
N SER A 27 -5.09 -18.09 1.35
CA SER A 27 -3.87 -18.85 1.66
C SER A 27 -2.64 -18.28 0.95
N GLN A 28 -2.74 -17.96 -0.34
CA GLN A 28 -1.65 -17.36 -1.10
C GLN A 28 -1.29 -15.95 -0.60
N ALA A 29 -2.30 -15.14 -0.27
CA ALA A 29 -2.10 -13.81 0.29
C ALA A 29 -1.36 -13.89 1.64
N GLN A 30 -1.74 -14.83 2.50
CA GLN A 30 -1.05 -15.03 3.78
C GLN A 30 0.41 -15.46 3.58
N GLN A 31 0.67 -16.39 2.66
CA GLN A 31 2.03 -16.83 2.34
C GLN A 31 2.88 -15.67 1.80
N LEU A 32 2.32 -14.85 0.91
CA LEU A 32 3.00 -13.69 0.35
C LEU A 32 3.30 -12.66 1.44
N SER A 33 2.32 -12.35 2.30
CA SER A 33 2.49 -11.42 3.42
C SER A 33 3.62 -11.87 4.34
N ASN A 34 3.64 -13.15 4.74
CA ASN A 34 4.68 -13.71 5.59
C ASN A 34 6.08 -13.61 4.97
N LYS A 35 6.21 -13.94 3.68
CA LYS A 35 7.49 -13.85 2.94
C LYS A 35 7.98 -12.42 2.85
N THR A 36 7.08 -11.49 2.53
CA THR A 36 7.41 -10.07 2.36
C THR A 36 7.78 -9.44 3.70
N GLY A 37 7.08 -9.80 4.78
CA GLY A 37 7.41 -9.41 6.15
C GLY A 37 8.80 -9.89 6.54
N SER A 38 9.10 -11.17 6.32
CA SER A 38 10.42 -11.75 6.63
C SER A 38 11.54 -11.07 5.84
N LEU A 39 11.33 -10.83 4.54
CA LEU A 39 12.25 -10.08 3.70
C LEU A 39 12.47 -8.66 4.22
N ASN A 40 11.41 -7.97 4.63
CA ASN A 40 11.52 -6.62 5.16
C ASN A 40 12.27 -6.59 6.50
N THR A 41 12.06 -7.58 7.37
CA THR A 41 12.84 -7.72 8.61
C THR A 41 14.33 -7.87 8.30
N LEU A 42 14.69 -8.80 7.40
CA LEU A 42 16.09 -8.99 6.97
C LEU A 42 16.67 -7.72 6.33
N ARG A 43 15.87 -7.01 5.53
CA ARG A 43 16.25 -5.73 4.94
C ARG A 43 16.53 -4.69 6.02
N THR A 44 15.65 -4.57 7.02
CA THR A 44 15.82 -3.62 8.11
C THR A 44 17.00 -3.98 9.02
N GLU A 45 17.27 -5.27 9.26
CA GLU A 45 18.45 -5.73 10.00
C GLU A 45 19.75 -5.46 9.24
N GLY A 46 19.78 -5.73 7.92
CA GLY A 46 20.98 -5.58 7.10
C GLY A 46 21.30 -4.15 6.68
N PHE A 47 20.28 -3.34 6.36
CA PHE A 47 20.45 -1.98 5.86
C PHE A 47 20.12 -0.90 6.90
N GLY A 48 19.55 -1.28 8.04
CA GLY A 48 18.93 -0.36 8.98
C GLY A 48 17.54 0.08 8.51
N SER A 49 16.80 0.70 9.42
CA SER A 49 15.62 1.51 9.11
C SER A 49 15.91 2.93 9.53
N GLN A 50 15.65 3.89 8.64
CA GLN A 50 15.68 5.29 9.00
C GLN A 50 14.24 5.71 9.29
N GLU A 51 13.87 5.75 10.56
CA GLU A 51 12.58 6.30 10.96
C GLU A 51 12.58 7.80 10.65
N MET A 52 11.78 8.22 9.67
CA MET A 52 11.56 9.63 9.40
C MET A 52 10.65 10.21 10.49
N ALA A 53 11.27 10.60 11.60
CA ALA A 53 10.58 11.39 12.63
C ALA A 53 10.42 12.84 12.15
N MET A 54 9.22 13.39 12.31
CA MET A 54 8.98 14.82 12.05
C MET A 54 9.68 15.64 13.14
N LEU A 55 10.86 16.18 12.84
CA LEU A 55 11.64 17.00 13.78
C LEU A 55 11.02 18.38 14.02
N GLY A 56 10.20 18.86 13.09
CA GLY A 56 9.54 20.14 13.20
C GLY A 56 8.71 20.48 11.97
N ARG A 57 7.86 21.50 12.10
CA ARG A 57 7.06 22.05 11.02
C ARG A 57 7.24 23.56 10.99
N SER A 58 7.66 24.09 9.85
CA SER A 58 7.69 25.53 9.60
C SER A 58 6.76 25.89 8.46
N ARG A 59 6.32 27.16 8.41
CA ARG A 59 5.54 27.70 7.30
C ARG A 59 6.35 28.82 6.66
N ALA A 60 6.80 28.61 5.42
CA ALA A 60 7.37 29.67 4.62
C ALA A 60 6.25 30.63 4.16
N ARG A 61 6.49 31.94 4.27
CA ARG A 61 5.66 32.98 3.66
C ARG A 61 6.46 33.59 2.52
N THR A 62 5.88 33.59 1.32
CA THR A 62 6.41 34.25 0.14
C THR A 62 5.59 35.50 -0.14
N GLU A 63 6.18 36.48 -0.84
CA GLU A 63 5.47 37.69 -1.28
C GLU A 63 4.42 37.38 -2.34
N ASN A 64 4.67 36.37 -3.17
CA ASN A 64 3.76 35.91 -4.21
C ASN A 64 2.82 34.81 -3.70
N ASN A 65 1.59 34.81 -4.21
CA ASN A 65 0.69 33.67 -4.09
C ASN A 65 1.22 32.53 -4.97
N CYS A 66 1.70 31.45 -4.38
CA CYS A 66 2.32 30.36 -5.12
C CYS A 66 2.11 29.01 -4.41
N VAL A 67 2.26 27.91 -5.16
CA VAL A 67 2.20 26.55 -4.61
C VAL A 67 3.61 25.96 -4.60
N ALA A 68 4.02 25.44 -3.44
CA ALA A 68 5.31 24.78 -3.29
C ALA A 68 5.42 23.58 -4.23
N ARG A 69 6.48 23.53 -5.05
CA ARG A 69 6.79 22.43 -5.96
C ARG A 69 8.05 21.69 -5.55
N ASP A 70 9.07 22.42 -5.13
CA ASP A 70 10.34 21.85 -4.73
C ASP A 70 11.03 22.72 -3.68
N LEU A 71 11.92 22.11 -2.89
CA LEU A 71 12.64 22.78 -1.81
C LEU A 71 14.01 22.12 -1.64
N VAL A 72 15.06 22.85 -1.97
CA VAL A 72 16.44 22.36 -1.93
C VAL A 72 17.30 23.29 -1.06
N ARG A 73 18.07 22.71 -0.14
CA ARG A 73 19.04 23.47 0.67
C ARG A 73 20.38 23.58 -0.08
N ILE A 74 20.90 24.79 -0.23
CA ILE A 74 22.22 25.10 -0.81
C ILE A 74 23.01 25.89 0.23
N GLY A 75 23.88 25.18 0.98
CA GLY A 75 24.59 25.78 2.11
C GLY A 75 23.61 26.28 3.17
N ASP A 76 23.61 27.59 3.43
CA ASP A 76 22.71 28.25 4.38
C ASP A 76 21.46 28.85 3.71
N THR A 77 21.38 28.77 2.39
CA THR A 77 20.24 29.26 1.61
C THR A 77 19.30 28.12 1.27
N LEU A 78 18.02 28.44 1.17
CA LEU A 78 16.98 27.52 0.75
C LEU A 78 16.45 27.97 -0.61
N LEU A 79 16.62 27.16 -1.64
CA LEU A 79 16.01 27.36 -2.94
C LEU A 79 14.58 26.79 -2.90
N PHE A 80 13.61 27.67 -3.09
CA PHE A 80 12.19 27.31 -3.09
C PHE A 80 11.65 27.37 -4.52
N GLY A 81 11.35 26.19 -5.09
CA GLY A 81 10.69 26.06 -6.38
C GLY A 81 9.18 26.21 -6.23
N TYR A 82 8.59 27.12 -7.00
CA TYR A 82 7.15 27.37 -7.03
C TYR A 82 6.65 27.52 -8.48
N ASN A 83 5.33 27.42 -8.68
CA ASN A 83 4.67 27.54 -9.99
C ASN A 83 3.94 28.87 -10.18
#